data_AF-A0A972QP76-F1
#
_entry.id   AF-A0A972QP76-F1
#
_cell.length_a   1.000
_cell.length_b   1.000
_cell.length_c   1.000
_cell.angle_alpha   90.00
_cell.angle_beta   90.00
_cell.angle_gamma   90.00
#
_symmetry.space_group_name_H-M   'P 1'
#
loop_
_entity.id
_entity.type
_entity.pdbx_description
1 polymer ?
#
loop_
_entity_poly.entity_id
_entity_poly.type
_entity_poly.pdbx_seq_one_letter_code
_entity_poly.pdbx_strand_id
1 'polypeptide(L)'
;MRRLNRHPLMERIVEKNSSLNPKGRIISAYILENPKKVVFMTIKQLSSACQVSESTVVRFVGQLGYEGYSEFLQALRDLVDTEMTVLDRIDLSEMEEPKLDRFRRLVFEEIDNLKQLYDTMNREDMDKMVDYLHKSSTICVIGSRLSDILAHYMGWSLTKVRPNVHILKGSDSTTLDWLTMAPADNLVVIIATSRYTNELIRVGKWVRRLGQTLLVIAESSVCPLIQFAHLTLVAPFQHIPVLGSPSTLFCLINYLILELANRRGNQLKEHQEKLELSYRENDVLFNPDIEACNKSGIGNGHRSHSLPTELLDQQKARYILPTPVGT
;
A
#
# COMPACT_ATOMS: atom_id res chain seq x y z
N MET A 1 7.04 25.47 9.24
CA MET A 1 7.61 26.00 10.50
C MET A 1 6.62 26.12 11.65
N ARG A 2 5.47 26.82 11.54
CA ARG A 2 4.51 26.95 12.68
C ARG A 2 3.86 25.64 13.17
N ARG A 3 3.81 24.57 12.36
CA ARG A 3 3.27 23.24 12.74
C ARG A 3 4.32 22.30 13.36
N LEU A 4 5.57 22.32 12.89
CA LEU A 4 6.64 21.51 13.51
C LEU A 4 6.81 21.81 15.00
N ASN A 5 6.68 23.07 15.41
CA ASN A 5 6.81 23.48 16.81
C ASN A 5 5.63 23.09 17.73
N ARG A 6 4.59 22.42 17.22
CA ARG A 6 3.42 21.96 18.01
C ARG A 6 3.16 20.45 17.88
N HIS A 7 4.15 19.70 17.41
CA HIS A 7 4.01 18.25 17.31
C HIS A 7 4.35 17.59 18.65
N PRO A 8 3.59 16.57 19.12
CA PRO A 8 3.79 15.95 20.43
C PRO A 8 5.22 15.45 20.67
N LEU A 9 5.91 14.98 19.63
CA LEU A 9 7.32 14.61 19.72
C LEU A 9 8.23 15.80 20.04
N MET A 10 8.04 16.94 19.35
CA MET A 10 8.88 18.13 19.55
C MET A 10 8.62 18.76 20.91
N GLU A 11 7.36 18.77 21.34
CA GLU A 11 6.98 19.19 22.70
C GLU A 11 7.64 18.29 23.74
N ARG A 12 7.58 16.96 23.57
CA ARG A 12 8.23 16.00 24.47
C ARG A 12 9.75 16.22 24.53
N ILE A 13 10.40 16.47 23.40
CA ILE A 13 11.83 16.78 23.35
C ILE A 13 12.13 18.06 24.16
N VAL A 14 11.35 19.11 23.97
CA VAL A 14 11.51 20.39 24.69
C VAL A 14 11.24 20.23 26.19
N GLU A 15 10.17 19.54 26.58
CA GLU A 15 9.80 19.28 27.98
C GLU A 15 10.89 18.50 28.71
N LYS A 16 11.41 17.44 28.08
CA LYS A 16 12.45 16.60 28.67
C LYS A 16 13.82 17.26 28.65
N ASN A 17 14.05 18.28 27.83
CA ASN A 17 15.36 18.91 27.62
C ASN A 17 16.03 19.36 28.93
N SER A 18 15.25 19.90 29.86
CA SER A 18 15.73 20.34 31.18
C SER A 18 16.33 19.19 32.01
N SER A 19 15.75 17.99 31.90
CA SER A 19 16.15 16.77 32.61
C SER A 19 17.29 15.99 31.93
N LEU A 20 17.71 16.38 30.73
CA LEU A 20 18.79 15.72 30.00
C LEU A 20 20.16 16.11 30.53
N ASN A 21 21.11 15.17 30.47
CA ASN A 21 22.53 15.45 30.70
C ASN A 21 23.12 16.32 29.57
N PRO A 22 24.34 16.88 29.72
CA PRO A 22 24.91 17.78 28.71
C PRO A 22 24.95 17.20 27.29
N LYS A 23 25.28 15.91 27.13
CA LYS A 23 25.30 15.23 25.84
C LYS A 23 23.89 15.06 25.25
N GLY A 24 22.91 14.73 26.08
CA GLY A 24 21.50 14.64 25.69
C GLY A 24 20.95 15.99 25.21
N ARG A 25 21.36 17.11 25.83
CA ARG A 25 20.98 18.45 25.38
C ARG A 25 21.57 18.81 24.01
N ILE A 26 22.80 18.37 23.71
CA ILE A 26 23.41 18.53 22.38
C ILE A 26 22.58 17.79 21.32
N ILE A 27 22.23 16.52 21.60
CA ILE A 27 21.40 15.71 20.69
C ILE A 27 20.02 16.37 20.50
N SER A 28 19.38 16.79 21.59
CA SER A 28 18.09 17.50 21.57
C SER A 28 18.15 18.77 20.71
N ALA A 29 19.15 19.62 20.90
CA ALA A 29 19.31 20.86 20.13
C ALA A 29 19.48 20.56 18.64
N TYR A 30 20.33 19.59 18.30
CA TYR A 30 20.56 19.18 16.91
C TYR A 30 19.27 18.71 16.23
N ILE A 31 18.46 17.88 16.92
CA ILE A 31 17.19 17.37 16.39
C ILE A 31 16.17 18.49 16.22
N LEU A 32 16.07 19.41 17.18
CA LEU A 32 15.12 20.53 17.11
C LEU A 32 15.45 21.48 15.95
N GLU A 33 16.73 21.69 15.66
CA GLU A 33 17.20 22.51 14.55
C GLU A 33 17.10 21.79 13.19
N ASN A 34 17.35 20.48 13.16
CA ASN A 34 17.51 19.72 11.91
C ASN A 34 16.57 18.48 11.78
N PRO A 35 15.27 18.57 12.10
CA PRO A 35 14.40 17.39 12.18
C PRO A 35 14.28 16.66 10.85
N LYS A 36 14.22 17.39 9.72
CA LYS A 36 14.20 16.81 8.36
C LYS A 36 15.50 16.07 8.02
N LYS A 37 16.65 16.52 8.52
CA LYS A 37 17.93 15.86 8.24
C LYS A 37 18.07 14.58 9.05
N VAL A 38 17.67 14.63 10.32
CA VAL A 38 17.79 13.50 11.25
C VAL A 38 17.02 12.26 10.77
N VAL A 39 15.88 12.41 10.07
CA VAL A 39 15.11 11.25 9.58
C VAL A 39 15.83 10.39 8.53
N PHE A 40 16.90 10.91 7.91
CA PHE A 40 17.77 10.21 6.96
C PHE A 40 19.10 9.76 7.60
N MET A 41 19.34 10.06 8.88
CA MET A 41 20.57 9.69 9.57
C MET A 41 20.45 8.32 10.23
N THR A 42 21.42 7.46 9.97
CA THR A 42 21.73 6.31 10.84
C THR A 42 22.11 6.77 12.24
N ILE A 43 22.01 5.88 13.23
CA ILE A 43 22.42 6.20 14.60
C ILE A 43 23.89 6.64 14.67
N LYS A 44 24.75 6.03 13.85
CA LYS A 44 26.16 6.37 13.71
C LYS A 44 26.37 7.78 13.14
N GLN A 45 25.58 8.18 12.14
CA GLN A 45 25.65 9.53 11.59
C GLN A 45 25.18 10.57 12.60
N LEU A 46 24.05 10.33 13.28
CA LEU A 46 23.55 11.25 14.32
C LEU A 46 24.54 11.38 15.49
N SER A 47 25.10 10.26 15.95
CA SER A 47 26.09 10.27 17.03
C SER A 47 27.35 11.02 16.62
N SER A 48 27.81 10.84 15.39
CA SER A 48 28.98 11.55 14.83
C SER A 48 28.71 13.05 14.71
N ALA A 49 27.55 13.44 14.17
CA ALA A 49 27.15 14.84 14.02
C ALA A 49 27.04 15.56 15.39
N CYS A 50 26.60 14.85 16.42
CA CYS A 50 26.49 15.37 17.79
C CYS A 50 27.78 15.19 18.62
N GLN A 51 28.83 14.56 18.07
CA GLN A 51 30.08 14.21 18.78
C GLN A 51 29.84 13.40 20.07
N VAL A 52 28.96 12.42 20.01
CA VAL A 52 28.60 11.50 21.10
C VAL A 52 28.76 10.03 20.66
N SER A 53 28.71 9.10 21.60
CA SER A 53 28.66 7.67 21.27
C SER A 53 27.26 7.26 20.81
N GLU A 54 27.16 6.21 19.97
CA GLU A 54 25.87 5.61 19.59
C GLU A 54 25.04 5.20 20.82
N SER A 55 25.68 4.65 21.86
CA SER A 55 25.04 4.32 23.13
C SER A 55 24.43 5.53 23.85
N THR A 56 25.00 6.73 23.66
CA THR A 56 24.42 7.97 24.19
C THR A 56 23.14 8.34 23.46
N VAL A 57 23.10 8.12 22.14
CA VAL A 57 21.90 8.34 21.32
C VAL A 57 20.79 7.35 21.73
N VAL A 58 21.11 6.06 21.87
CA VAL A 58 20.14 5.06 22.36
C VAL A 58 19.56 5.47 23.72
N ARG A 59 20.43 5.88 24.66
CA ARG A 59 19.98 6.31 25.99
C ARG A 59 19.11 7.57 25.92
N PHE A 60 19.47 8.55 25.09
CA PHE A 60 18.66 9.75 24.88
C PHE A 60 17.26 9.39 24.38
N VAL A 61 17.18 8.52 23.37
CA VAL A 61 15.90 8.05 22.82
C VAL A 61 15.06 7.31 23.87
N GLY A 62 15.70 6.45 24.68
CA GLY A 62 15.04 5.78 25.81
C GLY A 62 14.50 6.76 26.86
N GLN A 63 15.22 7.87 27.13
CA GLN A 63 14.74 8.92 28.04
C GLN A 63 13.51 9.68 27.50
N LEU A 64 13.30 9.70 26.18
CA LEU A 64 12.10 10.22 25.54
C LEU A 64 10.95 9.20 25.52
N GLY A 65 11.17 7.98 26.04
CA GLY A 65 10.15 6.94 26.17
C GLY A 65 9.94 6.09 24.92
N TYR A 66 10.95 6.00 24.05
CA TYR A 66 10.96 5.10 22.90
C TYR A 66 11.83 3.88 23.21
N GLU A 67 11.45 2.71 22.73
CA GLU A 67 12.16 1.44 22.93
C GLU A 67 13.50 1.41 22.17
N GLY A 68 13.60 2.14 21.07
CA GLY A 68 14.82 2.21 20.27
C GLY A 68 14.85 3.34 19.25
N TYR A 69 15.99 3.48 18.57
CA TYR A 69 16.21 4.53 17.58
C TYR A 69 15.24 4.44 16.38
N SER A 70 14.85 3.23 15.96
CA SER A 70 13.90 3.04 14.85
C SER A 70 12.52 3.61 15.19
N GLU A 71 11.99 3.34 16.38
CA GLU A 71 10.69 3.84 16.83
C GLU A 71 10.69 5.37 16.95
N PHE A 72 11.76 5.93 17.52
CA PHE A 72 11.95 7.38 17.58
C PHE A 72 12.01 8.01 16.18
N LEU A 73 12.75 7.38 15.25
CA LEU A 73 12.80 7.84 13.87
C LEU A 73 11.41 7.79 13.23
N GLN A 74 10.63 6.74 13.43
CA GLN A 74 9.26 6.67 12.92
C GLN A 74 8.40 7.83 13.43
N ALA A 75 8.45 8.15 14.72
CA ALA A 75 7.73 9.29 15.28
C ALA A 75 8.20 10.64 14.70
N LEU A 76 9.51 10.77 14.41
CA LEU A 76 10.06 11.97 13.78
C LEU A 76 9.66 12.07 12.30
N ARG A 77 9.54 10.95 11.60
CA ARG A 77 9.07 10.88 10.21
C ARG A 77 7.62 11.27 10.09
N ASP A 78 6.77 10.72 10.95
CA ASP A 78 5.35 11.06 11.03
C ASP A 78 5.14 12.59 11.12
N LEU A 79 6.05 13.30 11.79
CA LEU A 79 6.09 14.76 11.83
C LEU A 79 6.50 15.41 10.50
N VAL A 80 7.60 14.96 9.88
CA VAL A 80 8.22 15.70 8.75
C VAL A 80 7.77 15.23 7.37
N ASP A 81 7.30 14.00 7.22
CA ASP A 81 7.09 13.36 5.92
C ASP A 81 5.98 14.04 5.09
N THR A 82 4.93 14.49 5.77
CA THR A 82 3.84 15.23 5.12
C THR A 82 4.28 16.59 4.56
N GLU A 83 5.35 17.19 5.10
CA GLU A 83 5.88 18.50 4.68
C GLU A 83 7.05 18.41 3.71
N MET A 84 7.65 17.23 3.52
CA MET A 84 8.80 17.07 2.61
C MET A 84 8.37 16.99 1.15
N THR A 85 9.06 17.76 0.31
CA THR A 85 8.98 17.65 -1.14
C THR A 85 9.96 16.58 -1.65
N VAL A 86 9.80 16.17 -2.91
CA VAL A 86 10.77 15.26 -3.54
C VAL A 86 12.15 15.90 -3.61
N LEU A 87 12.24 17.22 -3.81
CA LEU A 87 13.51 17.96 -3.82
C LEU A 87 14.21 17.87 -2.46
N ASP A 88 13.46 18.10 -1.36
CA ASP A 88 13.99 17.91 -0.01
C ASP A 88 14.55 16.49 0.19
N ARG A 89 13.83 15.47 -0.31
CA ARG A 89 14.26 14.07 -0.19
C ARG A 89 15.52 13.77 -1.02
N ILE A 90 15.63 14.33 -2.23
CA ILE A 90 16.82 14.18 -3.07
C ILE A 90 18.02 14.78 -2.35
N ASP A 91 17.94 16.05 -1.96
CA ASP A 91 19.03 16.79 -1.32
C ASP A 91 19.52 16.09 -0.05
N LEU A 92 18.61 15.51 0.73
CA LEU A 92 18.92 14.79 1.97
C LEU A 92 19.42 13.37 1.73
N SER A 93 19.00 12.70 0.65
CA SER A 93 19.47 11.35 0.28
C SER A 93 20.87 11.34 -0.37
N GLU A 94 21.31 12.48 -0.89
CA GLU A 94 22.65 12.70 -1.45
C GLU A 94 23.68 13.11 -0.39
N MET A 95 23.24 13.38 0.84
CA MET A 95 24.15 13.62 1.97
C MET A 95 24.82 12.31 2.40
N GLU A 96 25.99 12.06 1.79
CA GLU A 96 27.09 11.26 2.31
C GLU A 96 26.98 9.73 2.20
N GLU A 97 27.40 9.20 1.05
CA GLU A 97 28.36 8.08 0.95
C GLU A 97 28.99 8.09 -0.46
N PRO A 98 30.20 7.55 -0.68
CA PRO A 98 30.78 7.45 -2.01
C PRO A 98 29.83 6.66 -2.92
N LYS A 99 29.93 6.82 -4.25
CA LYS A 99 29.13 6.12 -5.28
C LYS A 99 29.14 4.57 -5.21
N LEU A 100 29.67 3.96 -4.15
CA LEU A 100 29.61 2.53 -3.88
C LEU A 100 28.14 2.07 -3.81
N ASP A 101 27.79 1.29 -4.84
CA ASP A 101 26.60 0.47 -5.01
C ASP A 101 25.27 1.00 -4.43
N ARG A 102 24.77 2.09 -5.02
CA ARG A 102 23.42 2.63 -4.74
C ARG A 102 22.31 1.57 -4.85
N PHE A 103 22.49 0.60 -5.75
CA PHE A 103 21.54 -0.50 -5.92
C PHE A 103 21.50 -1.39 -4.69
N ARG A 104 22.66 -1.87 -4.19
CA ARG A 104 22.71 -2.63 -2.93
C ARG A 104 22.09 -1.85 -1.78
N ARG A 105 22.41 -0.56 -1.65
CA ARG A 105 21.83 0.28 -0.59
C ARG A 105 20.30 0.30 -0.66
N LEU A 106 19.74 0.61 -1.83
CA LEU A 106 18.29 0.60 -2.05
C LEU A 106 17.68 -0.76 -1.70
N VAL A 107 18.31 -1.87 -2.14
CA VAL A 107 17.81 -3.22 -1.82
C VAL A 107 17.82 -3.49 -0.31
N PHE A 108 18.87 -3.09 0.40
CA PHE A 108 18.93 -3.24 1.86
C PHE A 108 17.89 -2.36 2.57
N GLU A 109 17.68 -1.13 2.12
CA GLU A 109 16.63 -0.24 2.64
C GLU A 109 15.23 -0.86 2.47
N GLU A 110 14.96 -1.45 1.31
CA GLU A 110 13.69 -2.15 1.04
C GLU A 110 13.53 -3.42 1.88
N ILE A 111 14.62 -4.18 2.12
CA ILE A 111 14.61 -5.32 3.04
C ILE A 111 14.30 -4.87 4.47
N ASP A 112 14.91 -3.79 4.94
CA ASP A 112 14.66 -3.26 6.28
C ASP A 112 13.23 -2.73 6.42
N ASN A 113 12.69 -2.10 5.38
CA ASN A 113 11.28 -1.71 5.34
C ASN A 113 10.34 -2.94 5.47
N LEU A 114 10.66 -4.04 4.80
CA LEU A 114 9.88 -5.29 4.92
C LEU A 114 10.01 -5.96 6.29
N LYS A 115 11.19 -5.91 6.92
CA LYS A 115 11.35 -6.37 8.32
C LYS A 115 10.53 -5.53 9.28
N GLN A 116 10.58 -4.20 9.13
CA GLN A 116 9.78 -3.29 9.94
C GLN A 116 8.28 -3.57 9.78
N LEU A 117 7.81 -3.85 8.56
CA LEU A 117 6.44 -4.30 8.32
C LEU A 117 6.15 -5.60 9.10
N TYR A 118 7.00 -6.61 8.98
CA TYR A 118 6.83 -7.88 9.68
C TYR A 118 6.72 -7.70 11.21
N ASP A 119 7.57 -6.86 11.79
CA ASP A 119 7.63 -6.64 13.23
C ASP A 119 6.43 -5.81 13.77
N THR A 120 5.83 -4.96 12.94
CA THR A 120 4.77 -4.02 13.38
C THR A 120 3.36 -4.43 13.02
N MET A 121 3.18 -5.34 12.06
CA MET A 121 1.86 -5.71 11.59
C MET A 121 1.08 -6.52 12.63
N ASN A 122 -0.11 -6.02 12.98
CA ASN A 122 -1.04 -6.76 13.84
C ASN A 122 -1.78 -7.82 13.02
N ARG A 123 -1.55 -9.10 13.35
CA ARG A 123 -2.21 -10.22 12.68
C ARG A 123 -3.73 -10.21 12.84
N GLU A 124 -4.25 -9.82 13.99
CA GLU A 124 -5.70 -9.77 14.21
C GLU A 124 -6.36 -8.73 13.31
N ASP A 125 -5.73 -7.59 13.10
CA ASP A 125 -6.27 -6.54 12.23
C ASP A 125 -6.17 -6.94 10.76
N MET A 126 -5.12 -7.65 10.35
CA MET A 126 -5.06 -8.26 9.02
C MET A 126 -6.20 -9.28 8.83
N ASP A 127 -6.44 -10.16 9.81
CA ASP A 127 -7.51 -11.15 9.72
C ASP A 127 -8.90 -10.51 9.64
N LYS A 128 -9.15 -9.42 10.40
CA LYS A 128 -10.36 -8.60 10.31
C LYS A 128 -10.50 -7.94 8.94
N MET A 129 -9.40 -7.43 8.37
CA MET A 129 -9.39 -6.83 7.03
C MET A 129 -9.81 -7.85 5.97
N VAL A 130 -9.23 -9.05 5.99
CA VAL A 130 -9.61 -10.15 5.10
C VAL A 130 -11.06 -10.55 5.31
N ASP A 131 -11.56 -10.49 6.54
CA ASP A 131 -12.96 -10.76 6.88
C ASP A 131 -13.93 -9.79 6.21
N TYR A 132 -13.63 -8.49 6.24
CA TYR A 132 -14.39 -7.48 5.49
C TYR A 132 -14.33 -7.75 3.99
N LEU A 133 -13.14 -8.02 3.44
CA LEU A 133 -12.97 -8.34 2.01
C LEU A 133 -13.75 -9.59 1.60
N HIS A 134 -13.88 -10.58 2.48
CA HIS A 134 -14.60 -11.82 2.21
C HIS A 134 -16.12 -11.64 2.26
N LYS A 135 -16.63 -10.98 3.31
CA LYS A 135 -18.08 -10.88 3.61
C LYS A 135 -18.82 -9.85 2.75
N SER A 136 -18.12 -8.83 2.25
CA SER A 136 -18.77 -7.72 1.54
C SER A 136 -19.29 -8.14 0.16
N SER A 137 -20.49 -7.68 -0.24
CA SER A 137 -21.06 -8.01 -1.55
C SER A 137 -20.35 -7.28 -2.69
N THR A 138 -19.95 -6.03 -2.46
CA THR A 138 -19.27 -5.13 -3.41
C THR A 138 -18.07 -4.50 -2.73
N ILE A 139 -16.95 -4.45 -3.47
CA ILE A 139 -15.72 -3.79 -3.00
C ILE A 139 -15.35 -2.69 -3.98
N CYS A 140 -15.05 -1.52 -3.45
CA CYS A 140 -14.44 -0.42 -4.17
C CYS A 140 -13.04 -0.15 -3.62
N VAL A 141 -12.03 -0.12 -4.48
CA VAL A 141 -10.65 0.25 -4.11
C VAL A 141 -10.33 1.59 -4.73
N ILE A 142 -9.86 2.53 -3.90
CA ILE A 142 -9.63 3.93 -4.29
C ILE A 142 -8.21 4.35 -3.93
N GLY A 143 -7.55 5.01 -4.88
CA GLY A 143 -6.25 5.66 -4.69
C GLY A 143 -6.15 6.95 -5.49
N SER A 144 -5.14 7.77 -5.19
CA SER A 144 -4.78 8.92 -6.03
C SER A 144 -3.27 9.10 -6.06
N ARG A 145 -2.76 9.66 -7.16
CA ARG A 145 -1.33 9.82 -7.44
C ARG A 145 -0.60 8.48 -7.31
N LEU A 146 0.41 8.37 -6.44
CA LEU A 146 1.14 7.13 -6.23
C LEU A 146 0.22 6.01 -5.70
N SER A 147 -0.76 6.35 -4.86
CA SER A 147 -1.69 5.38 -4.30
C SER A 147 -2.65 4.80 -5.35
N ASP A 148 -2.83 5.46 -6.51
CA ASP A 148 -3.64 4.93 -7.62
C ASP A 148 -3.04 3.62 -8.16
N ILE A 149 -1.71 3.51 -8.24
CA ILE A 149 -1.02 2.31 -8.72
C ILE A 149 -1.27 1.14 -7.77
N LEU A 150 -1.18 1.38 -6.47
CA LEU A 150 -1.44 0.37 -5.43
C LEU A 150 -2.92 -0.03 -5.39
N ALA A 151 -3.83 0.95 -5.50
CA ALA A 151 -5.27 0.72 -5.57
C ALA A 151 -5.66 -0.09 -6.81
N HIS A 152 -5.07 0.23 -7.96
CA HIS A 152 -5.29 -0.51 -9.18
C HIS A 152 -4.76 -1.93 -9.08
N TYR A 153 -3.57 -2.14 -8.52
CA TYR A 153 -3.03 -3.47 -8.32
C TYR A 153 -3.89 -4.30 -7.36
N MET A 154 -4.24 -3.76 -6.19
CA MET A 154 -5.11 -4.44 -5.23
C MET A 154 -6.47 -4.76 -5.83
N GLY A 155 -7.10 -3.78 -6.47
CA GLY A 155 -8.39 -3.94 -7.11
C GLY A 155 -8.36 -4.99 -8.23
N TRP A 156 -7.37 -4.94 -9.11
CA TRP A 156 -7.20 -5.94 -10.16
C TRP A 156 -6.98 -7.34 -9.57
N SER A 157 -6.12 -7.48 -8.56
CA SER A 157 -5.88 -8.76 -7.88
C SER A 157 -7.17 -9.31 -7.24
N LEU A 158 -7.98 -8.44 -6.63
CA LEU A 158 -9.29 -8.82 -6.10
C LEU A 158 -10.24 -9.30 -7.21
N THR A 159 -10.24 -8.70 -8.40
CA THR A 159 -11.06 -9.20 -9.54
C THR A 159 -10.70 -10.62 -9.97
N LYS A 160 -9.46 -11.07 -9.71
CA LYS A 160 -9.06 -12.47 -9.94
C LYS A 160 -9.60 -13.39 -8.86
N VAL A 161 -9.81 -12.91 -7.66
CA VAL A 161 -10.23 -13.76 -6.54
C VAL A 161 -11.74 -13.79 -6.37
N ARG A 162 -12.45 -12.71 -6.76
CA ARG A 162 -13.89 -12.57 -6.53
C ARG A 162 -14.58 -11.63 -7.54
N PRO A 163 -15.91 -11.73 -7.70
CA PRO A 163 -16.70 -10.77 -8.46
C PRO A 163 -16.96 -9.47 -7.67
N ASN A 164 -17.58 -8.49 -8.36
CA ASN A 164 -18.07 -7.22 -7.81
C ASN A 164 -16.98 -6.37 -7.15
N VAL A 165 -15.90 -6.12 -7.90
CA VAL A 165 -14.79 -5.27 -7.49
C VAL A 165 -14.68 -4.11 -8.46
N HIS A 166 -14.65 -2.90 -7.91
CA HIS A 166 -14.53 -1.65 -8.67
C HIS A 166 -13.24 -0.93 -8.27
N ILE A 167 -12.52 -0.43 -9.28
CA ILE A 167 -11.31 0.38 -9.09
C ILE A 167 -11.67 1.81 -9.46
N LEU A 168 -11.61 2.72 -8.50
CA LEU A 168 -11.98 4.12 -8.71
C LEU A 168 -10.80 5.05 -8.44
N LYS A 169 -10.77 6.17 -9.17
CA LYS A 169 -9.76 7.20 -8.99
C LYS A 169 -10.23 8.21 -7.95
N GLY A 170 -9.42 8.47 -6.92
CA GLY A 170 -9.77 9.41 -5.86
C GLY A 170 -9.90 10.87 -6.30
N SER A 171 -9.42 11.21 -7.51
CA SER A 171 -9.44 12.55 -8.09
C SER A 171 -10.61 12.81 -9.06
N ASP A 172 -11.39 11.79 -9.40
CA ASP A 172 -12.46 11.87 -10.40
C ASP A 172 -13.82 12.14 -9.76
N SER A 173 -14.61 13.06 -10.32
CA SER A 173 -16.00 13.29 -9.92
C SER A 173 -16.87 12.06 -10.12
N THR A 174 -16.56 11.22 -11.10
CA THR A 174 -17.27 9.95 -11.35
C THR A 174 -17.23 9.02 -10.13
N THR A 175 -16.17 9.10 -9.33
CA THR A 175 -16.06 8.35 -8.07
C THR A 175 -17.11 8.78 -7.05
N LEU A 176 -17.43 10.07 -6.98
CA LEU A 176 -18.46 10.57 -6.08
C LEU A 176 -19.85 10.12 -6.53
N ASP A 177 -20.13 10.18 -7.83
CA ASP A 177 -21.40 9.73 -8.41
C ASP A 177 -21.63 8.24 -8.14
N TRP A 178 -20.61 7.42 -8.42
CA TRP A 178 -20.68 5.98 -8.17
C TRP A 178 -20.87 5.66 -6.68
N LEU A 179 -20.07 6.26 -5.79
CA LEU A 179 -20.18 6.02 -4.34
C LEU A 179 -21.56 6.38 -3.80
N THR A 180 -22.17 7.44 -4.32
CA THR A 180 -23.51 7.90 -3.89
C THR A 180 -24.60 6.91 -4.29
N MET A 181 -24.42 6.18 -5.39
CA MET A 181 -25.36 5.18 -5.90
C MET A 181 -25.00 3.74 -5.53
N ALA A 182 -23.85 3.51 -4.89
CA ALA A 182 -23.39 2.19 -4.53
C ALA A 182 -24.29 1.53 -3.47
N PRO A 183 -24.33 0.18 -3.42
CA PRO A 183 -25.10 -0.55 -2.41
C PRO A 183 -24.77 -0.13 -0.97
N ALA A 184 -25.74 -0.24 -0.07
CA ALA A 184 -25.58 0.18 1.33
C ALA A 184 -24.47 -0.61 2.08
N ASP A 185 -24.23 -1.85 1.69
CA ASP A 185 -23.20 -2.75 2.23
C ASP A 185 -21.87 -2.68 1.46
N ASN A 186 -21.69 -1.66 0.61
CA ASN A 186 -20.45 -1.45 -0.14
C ASN A 186 -19.26 -1.24 0.80
N LEU A 187 -18.18 -1.98 0.53
CA LEU A 187 -16.91 -1.83 1.19
C LEU A 187 -16.00 -0.93 0.38
N VAL A 188 -15.53 0.16 0.98
CA VAL A 188 -14.53 1.04 0.37
C VAL A 188 -13.18 0.82 1.03
N VAL A 189 -12.17 0.51 0.23
CA VAL A 189 -10.77 0.45 0.65
C VAL A 189 -10.04 1.64 0.05
N ILE A 190 -9.55 2.55 0.89
CA ILE A 190 -8.70 3.66 0.45
C ILE A 190 -7.25 3.33 0.76
N ILE A 191 -6.40 3.34 -0.26
CA ILE A 191 -4.95 3.31 -0.09
C ILE A 191 -4.45 4.75 -0.11
N ALA A 192 -3.71 5.14 0.91
CA ALA A 192 -3.19 6.48 1.08
C ALA A 192 -1.70 6.45 1.40
N THR A 193 -0.91 7.19 0.63
CA THR A 193 0.54 7.27 0.78
C THR A 193 1.00 8.74 0.78
N SER A 194 2.26 8.97 1.17
CA SER A 194 2.80 10.23 1.67
C SER A 194 2.36 11.48 0.92
N ARG A 195 2.24 12.59 1.66
CA ARG A 195 1.65 13.85 1.19
C ARG A 195 0.17 13.67 0.79
N TYR A 196 -0.59 13.08 1.71
CA TYR A 196 -2.01 12.77 1.61
C TYR A 196 -2.81 13.83 0.84
N THR A 197 -3.44 13.42 -0.25
CA THR A 197 -4.16 14.34 -1.13
C THR A 197 -5.49 14.77 -0.51
N ASN A 198 -5.82 16.05 -0.65
CA ASN A 198 -7.10 16.58 -0.14
C ASN A 198 -8.32 15.91 -0.79
N GLU A 199 -8.20 15.46 -2.04
CA GLU A 199 -9.24 14.71 -2.73
C GLU A 199 -9.53 13.36 -2.08
N LEU A 200 -8.50 12.57 -1.72
CA LEU A 200 -8.69 11.31 -1.00
C LEU A 200 -9.32 11.56 0.38
N ILE A 201 -8.89 12.61 1.09
CA ILE A 201 -9.49 13.02 2.36
C ILE A 201 -10.98 13.37 2.19
N ARG A 202 -11.34 14.08 1.12
CA ARG A 202 -12.76 14.39 0.80
C ARG A 202 -13.54 13.12 0.50
N VAL A 203 -12.99 12.19 -0.27
CA VAL A 203 -13.63 10.88 -0.55
C VAL A 203 -13.85 10.10 0.74
N GLY A 204 -12.86 9.96 1.62
CA GLY A 204 -13.02 9.26 2.89
C GLY A 204 -14.11 9.87 3.79
N LYS A 205 -14.18 11.21 3.86
CA LYS A 205 -15.27 11.92 4.55
C LYS A 205 -16.64 11.63 3.92
N TRP A 206 -16.70 11.58 2.60
CA TRP A 206 -17.92 11.31 1.85
C TRP A 206 -18.44 9.90 2.11
N VAL A 207 -17.57 8.89 1.99
CA VAL A 207 -17.87 7.48 2.28
C VAL A 207 -18.44 7.33 3.69
N ARG A 208 -17.79 7.95 4.69
CA ARG A 208 -18.27 7.91 6.07
C ARG A 208 -19.65 8.55 6.23
N ARG A 209 -19.90 9.68 5.54
CA ARG A 209 -21.19 10.37 5.56
C ARG A 209 -22.30 9.56 4.89
N LEU A 210 -21.98 8.74 3.89
CA LEU A 210 -22.91 7.80 3.26
C LEU A 210 -23.19 6.55 4.11
N GLY A 211 -22.51 6.38 5.26
CA GLY A 211 -22.69 5.21 6.14
C GLY A 211 -22.04 3.92 5.61
N GLN A 212 -21.24 4.01 4.55
CA GLN A 212 -20.53 2.87 3.97
C GLN A 212 -19.36 2.43 4.85
N THR A 213 -18.95 1.17 4.72
CA THR A 213 -17.78 0.65 5.42
C THR A 213 -16.52 1.16 4.75
N LEU A 214 -15.67 1.83 5.51
CA LEU A 214 -14.39 2.39 5.06
C LEU A 214 -13.23 1.68 5.74
N LEU A 215 -12.34 1.08 4.96
CA LEU A 215 -11.05 0.57 5.41
C LEU A 215 -9.94 1.43 4.80
N VAL A 216 -8.87 1.65 5.56
CA VAL A 216 -7.73 2.46 5.11
C VAL A 216 -6.46 1.63 5.19
N ILE A 217 -5.68 1.63 4.12
CA ILE A 217 -4.31 1.15 4.15
C ILE A 217 -3.42 2.37 3.98
N ALA A 218 -2.58 2.61 4.98
CA ALA A 218 -1.65 3.73 4.98
C ALA A 218 -0.26 3.27 5.37
N GLU A 219 0.72 4.11 5.12
CA GLU A 219 2.08 3.95 5.60
C GLU A 219 2.30 4.50 7.01
N SER A 220 1.49 5.46 7.46
CA SER A 220 1.69 6.13 8.74
C SER A 220 0.39 6.28 9.53
N SER A 221 0.55 6.20 10.85
CA SER A 221 -0.51 6.41 11.84
C SER A 221 -1.04 7.85 11.87
N VAL A 222 -0.30 8.80 11.29
CA VAL A 222 -0.75 10.21 11.16
C VAL A 222 -1.61 10.46 9.93
N CYS A 223 -1.92 9.40 9.16
CA CYS A 223 -2.79 9.53 8.00
C CYS A 223 -4.15 10.14 8.41
N PRO A 224 -4.54 11.29 7.82
CA PRO A 224 -5.76 12.00 8.22
C PRO A 224 -7.05 11.25 7.87
N LEU A 225 -6.97 10.17 7.10
CA LEU A 225 -8.09 9.31 6.76
C LEU A 225 -8.47 8.33 7.88
N ILE A 226 -7.53 8.03 8.79
CA ILE A 226 -7.71 7.01 9.83
C ILE A 226 -8.90 7.34 10.74
N GLN A 227 -9.09 8.61 11.06
CA GLN A 227 -10.22 9.07 11.90
C GLN A 227 -11.61 8.78 11.29
N PHE A 228 -11.69 8.50 9.99
CA PHE A 228 -12.94 8.16 9.30
C PHE A 228 -13.10 6.66 9.06
N ALA A 229 -12.04 5.87 9.27
CA ALA A 229 -11.99 4.46 8.94
C ALA A 229 -12.62 3.60 10.04
N HIS A 230 -13.20 2.46 9.64
CA HIS A 230 -13.67 1.41 10.52
C HIS A 230 -12.53 0.48 10.94
N LEU A 231 -11.56 0.29 10.05
CA LEU A 231 -10.32 -0.44 10.30
C LEU A 231 -9.20 0.21 9.49
N THR A 232 -8.00 0.23 10.06
CA THR A 232 -6.80 0.71 9.37
C THR A 232 -5.70 -0.32 9.48
N LEU A 233 -4.97 -0.53 8.39
CA LEU A 233 -3.66 -1.18 8.40
C LEU A 233 -2.59 -0.13 8.13
N VAL A 234 -1.62 -0.02 9.03
CA VAL A 234 -0.47 0.88 8.90
C VAL A 234 0.75 0.05 8.56
N ALA A 235 1.35 0.31 7.39
CA ALA A 235 2.53 -0.35 6.85
C ALA A 235 3.72 0.63 6.89
N PRO A 236 4.40 0.80 8.03
CA PRO A 236 5.45 1.79 8.20
C PRO A 236 6.70 1.48 7.37
N PHE A 237 7.49 2.53 7.11
CA PHE A 237 8.79 2.42 6.44
C PHE A 237 9.91 2.86 7.36
N GLN A 238 10.96 2.04 7.45
CA GLN A 238 12.19 2.38 8.17
C GLN A 238 13.09 3.34 7.39
N HIS A 239 12.97 3.45 6.07
CA HIS A 239 13.73 4.37 5.23
C HIS A 239 12.77 5.17 4.36
N ILE A 240 12.87 6.51 4.35
CA ILE A 240 11.98 7.35 3.54
C ILE A 240 12.42 7.29 2.08
N PRO A 241 11.56 6.76 1.20
CA PRO A 241 11.87 6.67 -0.22
C PRO A 241 11.76 8.03 -0.91
N VAL A 242 12.61 8.30 -1.89
CA VAL A 242 12.61 9.57 -2.63
C VAL A 242 11.28 9.80 -3.37
N LEU A 243 10.76 8.78 -4.06
CA LEU A 243 9.53 8.85 -4.86
C LEU A 243 8.36 8.04 -4.28
N GLY A 244 8.55 7.41 -3.11
CA GLY A 244 7.64 6.41 -2.54
C GLY A 244 8.20 4.98 -2.63
N SER A 245 7.89 4.14 -1.64
CA SER A 245 8.35 2.74 -1.53
C SER A 245 7.10 1.90 -1.54
N PRO A 246 6.76 1.28 -2.68
CA PRO A 246 5.53 0.53 -2.76
C PRO A 246 5.69 -0.91 -2.26
N SER A 247 6.91 -1.39 -1.94
CA SER A 247 7.15 -2.81 -1.67
C SER A 247 6.45 -3.34 -0.42
N THR A 248 6.46 -2.61 0.70
CA THR A 248 5.74 -3.05 1.91
C THR A 248 4.24 -3.09 1.68
N LEU A 249 3.69 -2.10 0.98
CA LEU A 249 2.27 -2.02 0.63
C LEU A 249 1.88 -3.12 -0.37
N PHE A 250 2.70 -3.40 -1.38
CA PHE A 250 2.50 -4.55 -2.28
C PHE A 250 2.57 -5.87 -1.53
N CYS A 251 3.52 -6.04 -0.60
CA CYS A 251 3.63 -7.23 0.22
C CYS A 251 2.38 -7.44 1.07
N LEU A 252 1.90 -6.38 1.73
CA LEU A 252 0.66 -6.41 2.51
C LEU A 252 -0.56 -6.73 1.63
N ILE A 253 -0.71 -6.08 0.47
CA ILE A 253 -1.78 -6.38 -0.48
C ILE A 253 -1.72 -7.86 -0.87
N ASN A 254 -0.55 -8.37 -1.26
CA ASN A 254 -0.38 -9.77 -1.65
C ASN A 254 -0.80 -10.74 -0.56
N TYR A 255 -0.44 -10.45 0.71
CA TYR A 255 -0.88 -11.26 1.84
C TYR A 255 -2.41 -11.26 1.98
N LEU A 256 -3.05 -10.09 1.93
CA LEU A 256 -4.51 -9.98 2.02
C LEU A 256 -5.22 -10.75 0.88
N ILE A 257 -4.69 -10.68 -0.34
CA ILE A 257 -5.23 -11.41 -1.49
C ILE A 257 -5.04 -12.92 -1.34
N LEU A 258 -3.86 -13.36 -0.89
CA LEU A 258 -3.57 -14.77 -0.64
C LEU A 258 -4.52 -15.36 0.41
N GLU A 259 -4.72 -14.68 1.53
CA GLU A 259 -5.63 -15.14 2.57
C GLU A 259 -7.09 -15.12 2.11
N LEU A 260 -7.51 -14.10 1.35
CA LEU A 260 -8.84 -14.07 0.75
C LEU A 260 -9.04 -15.25 -0.21
N ALA A 261 -8.05 -15.56 -1.04
CA ALA A 261 -8.07 -16.68 -1.97
C ALA A 261 -8.23 -18.02 -1.21
N ASN A 262 -7.47 -18.21 -0.13
CA ASN A 262 -7.58 -19.38 0.74
C ASN A 262 -8.98 -19.53 1.33
N ARG A 263 -9.59 -18.44 1.84
CA ARG A 263 -10.94 -18.45 2.42
C ARG A 263 -12.04 -18.77 1.40
N ARG A 264 -11.83 -18.49 0.10
CA ARG A 264 -12.84 -18.75 -0.94
C ARG A 264 -12.85 -20.19 -1.45
N GLY A 265 -11.75 -20.93 -1.33
CA GLY A 265 -11.68 -22.36 -1.68
C GLY A 265 -12.28 -22.67 -3.07
N ASN A 266 -13.32 -23.52 -3.12
CA ASN A 266 -13.96 -23.93 -4.38
C ASN A 266 -14.55 -22.76 -5.19
N GLN A 267 -15.04 -21.70 -4.53
CA GLN A 267 -15.57 -20.53 -5.24
C GLN A 267 -14.50 -19.80 -6.05
N LEU A 268 -13.23 -19.84 -5.60
CA LEU A 268 -12.11 -19.31 -6.36
C LEU A 268 -11.87 -20.13 -7.62
N LYS A 269 -11.94 -21.46 -7.51
CA LYS A 269 -11.74 -22.36 -8.66
C LYS A 269 -12.78 -22.11 -9.75
N GLU A 270 -14.06 -22.04 -9.39
CA GLU A 270 -15.14 -21.74 -10.34
C GLU A 270 -14.99 -20.36 -10.98
N HIS A 271 -14.57 -19.36 -10.20
CA HIS A 271 -14.31 -18.01 -10.70
C HIS A 271 -13.15 -18.00 -11.70
N GLN A 272 -12.06 -18.71 -11.39
CA GLN A 272 -10.89 -18.84 -12.25
C GLN A 272 -11.20 -19.63 -13.53
N GLU A 273 -11.97 -20.72 -13.46
CA GLU A 273 -12.38 -21.47 -14.65
C GLU A 273 -13.15 -20.60 -15.66
N LYS A 274 -14.01 -19.70 -15.18
CA LYS A 274 -14.73 -18.72 -16.04
C LYS A 274 -13.78 -17.71 -16.68
N LEU A 275 -12.81 -17.21 -15.92
CA LEU A 275 -11.81 -16.26 -16.45
C LEU A 275 -10.89 -16.94 -17.47
N GLU A 276 -10.42 -18.15 -17.18
CA GLU A 276 -9.58 -18.95 -18.08
C GLU A 276 -10.29 -19.26 -19.40
N LEU A 277 -11.58 -19.62 -19.34
CA LEU A 277 -12.39 -19.80 -20.54
C LEU A 277 -12.43 -18.50 -21.36
N SER A 278 -12.70 -17.37 -20.71
CA SER A 278 -12.73 -16.06 -21.37
C SER A 278 -11.38 -15.70 -22.01
N TYR A 279 -10.26 -15.99 -21.35
CA TYR A 279 -8.93 -15.74 -21.90
C TYR A 279 -8.60 -16.59 -23.11
N ARG A 280 -9.02 -17.86 -23.11
CA ARG A 280 -8.86 -18.75 -24.27
C ARG A 280 -9.72 -18.30 -25.45
N GLU A 281 -10.97 -17.94 -25.21
CA GLU A 281 -11.88 -17.48 -26.28
C GLU A 281 -11.43 -16.16 -26.91
N ASN A 282 -10.68 -15.33 -26.17
CA ASN A 282 -10.22 -14.01 -26.63
C ASN A 282 -8.71 -13.95 -26.92
N ASP A 283 -8.00 -15.09 -26.96
CA ASP A 283 -6.55 -15.18 -27.22
C ASP A 283 -5.71 -14.19 -26.38
N VAL A 284 -6.07 -14.03 -25.11
CA VAL A 284 -5.46 -13.02 -24.22
C VAL A 284 -4.07 -13.47 -23.76
N LEU A 285 -3.88 -14.78 -23.58
CA LEU A 285 -2.65 -15.36 -23.07
C LEU A 285 -1.92 -16.10 -24.19
N PHE A 286 -0.60 -15.93 -24.23
CA PHE A 286 0.26 -16.65 -25.15
C PHE A 286 0.09 -18.16 -25.00
N ASN A 287 -0.29 -18.84 -26.08
CA ASN A 287 -0.44 -20.29 -26.12
C ASN A 287 0.57 -20.91 -27.12
N PRO A 288 1.62 -21.61 -26.64
CA PRO A 288 2.65 -22.17 -27.50
C PRO A 288 2.14 -23.27 -28.44
N ASP A 289 1.07 -23.99 -28.09
CA ASP A 289 0.53 -25.08 -28.92
C ASP A 289 -0.15 -24.54 -30.18
N ILE A 290 -0.79 -23.36 -30.08
CA ILE A 290 -1.38 -22.66 -31.23
C ILE A 290 -0.28 -22.18 -32.19
N GLU A 291 0.85 -21.69 -31.66
CA GLU A 291 1.98 -21.28 -32.48
C GLU A 291 2.68 -22.46 -33.17
N ALA A 292 2.81 -23.61 -32.51
CA ALA A 292 3.41 -24.79 -33.10
C ALA A 292 2.57 -25.32 -34.28
N CYS A 293 1.23 -25.25 -34.18
CA CYS A 293 0.32 -25.55 -35.27
C CYS A 293 0.46 -24.57 -36.44
N ASN A 294 0.61 -23.28 -36.16
CA ASN A 294 0.81 -22.25 -37.19
C ASN A 294 2.20 -22.34 -37.87
N LYS A 295 3.24 -22.75 -37.14
CA LYS A 295 4.62 -22.89 -37.65
C LYS A 295 4.87 -24.21 -38.40
N SER A 296 4.10 -25.26 -38.12
CA SER A 296 4.25 -26.58 -38.78
C SER A 296 3.59 -26.68 -40.15
N GLY A 297 2.95 -25.61 -40.64
CA GLY A 297 2.39 -25.57 -41.99
C GLY A 297 1.21 -26.53 -42.23
N ILE A 298 0.65 -27.12 -41.18
CA ILE A 298 -0.57 -27.93 -41.24
C ILE A 298 -1.77 -26.98 -41.11
N GLY A 299 -2.02 -26.21 -42.15
CA GLY A 299 -3.07 -25.18 -42.17
C GLY A 299 -3.32 -24.66 -43.57
N ASN A 300 -3.90 -25.50 -44.43
CA ASN A 300 -4.38 -25.10 -45.75
C ASN A 300 -5.40 -23.96 -45.65
N GLY A 301 -5.16 -22.89 -46.42
CA GLY A 301 -6.17 -22.14 -47.18
C GLY A 301 -7.34 -21.50 -46.43
N HIS A 302 -7.27 -20.16 -46.29
CA HIS A 302 -8.42 -19.25 -46.26
C HIS A 302 -9.62 -19.65 -45.38
N ARG A 303 -9.61 -19.24 -44.10
CA ARG A 303 -10.84 -18.76 -43.42
C ARG A 303 -10.52 -17.65 -42.42
N SER A 304 -11.32 -16.60 -42.52
CA SER A 304 -11.49 -15.50 -41.57
C SER A 304 -11.75 -16.00 -40.14
N HIS A 305 -11.34 -15.18 -39.16
CA HIS A 305 -11.61 -15.27 -37.71
C HIS A 305 -12.76 -16.21 -37.29
N SER A 306 -12.43 -17.44 -36.91
CA SER A 306 -13.21 -18.28 -35.99
C SER A 306 -12.36 -19.49 -35.60
N LEU A 307 -12.15 -19.68 -34.30
CA LEU A 307 -11.50 -20.86 -33.71
C LEU A 307 -12.18 -22.17 -34.21
N PRO A 308 -11.46 -23.31 -34.28
CA PRO A 308 -12.03 -24.58 -34.72
C PRO A 308 -13.20 -25.01 -33.81
N THR A 309 -14.39 -25.10 -34.40
CA THR A 309 -15.68 -25.32 -33.75
C THR A 309 -15.78 -26.64 -32.97
N GLU A 310 -14.96 -27.65 -33.30
CA GLU A 310 -15.10 -29.02 -32.77
C GLU A 310 -14.65 -29.19 -31.31
N LEU A 311 -13.68 -28.39 -30.84
CA LEU A 311 -13.23 -28.40 -29.42
C LEU A 311 -14.14 -27.55 -28.52
N LEU A 312 -14.72 -26.48 -29.08
CA LEU A 312 -15.72 -25.65 -28.40
C LEU A 312 -17.05 -26.39 -28.21
N ASP A 313 -17.50 -27.17 -29.19
CA ASP A 313 -18.80 -27.85 -29.13
C ASP A 313 -18.81 -29.04 -28.15
N GLN A 314 -17.69 -29.76 -27.99
CA GLN A 314 -17.61 -30.86 -27.01
C GLN A 314 -17.60 -30.38 -25.55
N GLN A 315 -17.21 -29.12 -25.26
CA GLN A 315 -17.22 -28.55 -23.91
C GLN A 315 -18.43 -27.63 -23.63
N LYS A 316 -19.00 -26.97 -24.65
CA LYS A 316 -20.30 -26.25 -24.53
C LYS A 316 -21.42 -27.18 -24.05
N ALA A 317 -21.38 -28.46 -24.41
CA ALA A 317 -22.35 -29.46 -23.97
C ALA A 317 -22.36 -29.72 -22.44
N ARG A 318 -21.32 -29.29 -21.69
CA ARG A 318 -21.27 -29.45 -20.21
C ARG A 318 -21.84 -28.27 -19.42
N TYR A 319 -22.03 -27.11 -20.05
CA TYR A 319 -22.51 -25.90 -19.38
C TYR A 319 -23.57 -25.19 -20.23
N ILE A 320 -24.69 -25.87 -20.46
CA ILE A 320 -25.93 -25.20 -20.87
C ILE A 320 -26.55 -24.61 -19.60
N LEU A 321 -26.41 -23.30 -19.40
CA LEU A 321 -27.24 -22.57 -18.44
C LEU A 321 -28.71 -22.71 -18.89
N PRO A 322 -29.67 -23.01 -17.98
CA PRO A 322 -31.07 -23.05 -18.35
C PRO A 322 -31.51 -21.65 -18.81
N THR A 323 -32.07 -21.58 -20.01
CA THR A 323 -32.73 -20.38 -20.52
C THR A 323 -33.87 -19.97 -19.58
N PRO A 324 -34.07 -18.68 -19.27
CA PRO A 324 -35.27 -18.25 -18.57
C PRO A 324 -36.47 -18.54 -19.46
N VAL A 325 -37.37 -19.40 -19.00
CA VAL A 325 -38.69 -19.57 -19.62
C VAL A 325 -39.44 -18.27 -19.37
N GLY A 326 -39.57 -17.45 -20.42
CA GLY A 326 -40.43 -16.29 -20.41
C GLY A 326 -41.90 -16.71 -20.49
N THR A 327 -42.71 -16.14 -19.61
CA THR A 327 -44.11 -15.78 -19.87
C THR A 327 -44.30 -14.34 -19.45
#